data_AF-A0A6P0U2P7-F1
#
_entry.id   AF-A0A6P0U2P7-F1
#
_cell.length_a   1.000
_cell.length_b   1.000
_cell.length_c   1.000
_cell.angle_alpha   90.00
_cell.angle_beta   90.00
_cell.angle_gamma   90.00
#
_symmetry.space_group_name_H-M   'P 1'
#
loop_
_entity.id
_entity.type
_entity.pdbx_description
1 polymer ?
#
loop_
_entity_poly.entity_id
_entity_poly.type
_entity_poly.pdbx_seq_one_letter_code
_entity_poly.pdbx_strand_id
1 'polypeptide(L)'
;MIAEPQNHQKMSPEEYLEWEAKQELRYEYIDGEILAMTGGTIPHSKIYLNFYTALRPHLHQKGCETYVAGVKVQANENSRYFYPDLVVISNPLASE
;
A
#
# COMPACT_ATOMS: atom_id res chain seq x y z
N MET A 1 11.93 -11.99 -4.04
CA MET A 1 12.22 -11.86 -5.48
C MET A 1 12.71 -10.45 -5.70
N ILE A 2 13.77 -10.25 -6.48
CA ILE A 2 14.39 -8.94 -6.69
C ILE A 2 13.53 -8.20 -7.72
N ALA A 3 12.96 -7.05 -7.32
CA ALA A 3 12.36 -6.12 -8.27
C ALA A 3 13.50 -5.48 -9.06
N GLU A 4 13.60 -5.77 -10.36
CA GLU A 4 14.51 -5.01 -11.23
C GLU A 4 13.88 -3.64 -11.50
N PRO A 5 14.60 -2.54 -11.20
CA PRO A 5 14.15 -1.22 -11.58
C PRO A 5 14.16 -1.16 -13.11
N GLN A 6 12.98 -1.11 -13.73
CA GLN A 6 12.90 -0.84 -15.16
C GLN A 6 13.40 0.58 -15.37
N ASN A 7 14.43 0.71 -16.21
CA ASN A 7 15.14 1.95 -16.54
C ASN A 7 14.23 2.87 -17.39
N HIS A 8 13.12 3.30 -16.79
CA HIS A 8 12.22 4.30 -17.33
C HIS A 8 12.69 5.68 -16.88
N GLN A 9 12.55 6.64 -17.79
CA GLN A 9 12.58 8.06 -17.48
C GLN A 9 11.77 8.31 -16.20
N LYS A 10 12.35 9.03 -15.23
CA LYS A 10 11.67 9.29 -13.95
C LYS A 10 10.31 9.93 -14.22
N MET A 11 9.24 9.34 -13.70
CA MET A 11 7.88 9.87 -13.81
C MET A 11 7.57 10.81 -12.64
N SER A 12 6.78 11.85 -12.89
CA SER A 12 6.13 12.60 -11.82
C SER A 12 5.09 11.70 -11.09
N PRO A 13 4.68 12.05 -9.87
CA PRO A 13 3.64 11.32 -9.16
C PRO A 13 2.31 11.25 -9.94
N GLU A 14 1.94 12.34 -10.61
CA GLU A 14 0.71 12.44 -11.41
C GLU A 14 0.79 11.55 -12.66
N GLU A 15 1.92 11.60 -13.36
CA GLU A 15 2.20 10.73 -14.52
C GLU A 15 2.15 9.24 -14.11
N TYR A 16 2.74 8.90 -12.96
CA TYR A 16 2.67 7.56 -12.40
C TYR A 16 1.22 7.11 -12.13
N LEU A 17 0.38 7.96 -11.53
CA LEU A 17 -1.01 7.59 -11.23
C LEU A 17 -1.83 7.34 -12.50
N GLU A 18 -1.67 8.19 -13.52
CA GLU A 18 -2.35 8.02 -14.81
C GLU A 18 -1.85 6.78 -15.58
N TRP A 19 -0.55 6.51 -15.49
CA TRP A 19 0.07 5.35 -16.12
C TRP A 19 -0.34 4.05 -15.43
N GLU A 20 -0.30 4.00 -14.09
CA GLU A 20 -0.55 2.80 -13.29
C GLU A 20 -2.02 2.34 -13.39
N ALA A 21 -2.96 3.28 -13.48
CA ALA A 21 -4.38 2.98 -13.67
C ALA A 21 -4.69 2.19 -14.97
N LYS A 22 -3.75 2.14 -15.92
CA LYS A 22 -3.86 1.41 -17.20
C LYS A 22 -3.12 0.08 -17.19
N GLN A 23 -2.42 -0.27 -16.11
CA GLN A 23 -1.63 -1.48 -16.02
C GLN A 23 -2.44 -2.64 -15.42
N GLU A 24 -2.08 -3.87 -15.80
CA GLU A 24 -2.67 -5.08 -15.19
C GLU A 24 -2.09 -5.38 -13.80
N LEU A 25 -0.82 -5.01 -13.60
CA LEU A 25 -0.11 -5.18 -12.33
C LEU A 25 -0.20 -3.90 -11.49
N ARG A 26 -0.02 -4.06 -10.18
CA ARG A 26 0.17 -2.93 -9.25
C ARG A 26 1.64 -2.56 -9.18
N TYR A 27 1.90 -1.27 -8.98
CA TYR A 27 3.25 -0.76 -8.86
C TYR A 27 3.36 0.19 -7.68
N GLU A 28 4.46 0.12 -6.93
CA GLU A 28 4.82 1.12 -5.94
C GLU A 28 5.64 2.24 -6.60
N TYR A 29 5.54 3.44 -6.05
CA TYR A 29 6.23 4.63 -6.53
C TYR A 29 7.09 5.25 -5.43
N ILE A 30 8.39 5.35 -5.67
CA ILE A 30 9.37 5.88 -4.73
C ILE A 30 10.30 6.86 -5.45
N ASP A 31 10.12 8.16 -5.21
CA ASP A 31 11.01 9.24 -5.71
C ASP A 31 11.30 9.19 -7.23
N GLY A 32 10.29 8.87 -8.03
CA GLY A 32 10.38 8.76 -9.48
C GLY A 32 10.64 7.34 -9.99
N GLU A 33 10.90 6.38 -9.10
CA GLU A 33 11.07 4.97 -9.43
C GLU A 33 9.75 4.22 -9.34
N ILE A 34 9.54 3.30 -10.27
CA ILE A 34 8.32 2.48 -10.38
C ILE A 34 8.71 1.02 -10.16
N LEU A 35 8.15 0.42 -9.10
CA LEU A 35 8.51 -0.93 -8.66
C LEU A 35 7.29 -1.84 -8.83
N ALA A 36 7.41 -2.85 -9.69
CA ALA A 36 6.34 -3.82 -9.88
C ALA A 36 6.10 -4.61 -8.60
N MET A 37 4.85 -4.65 -8.14
CA MET A 37 4.48 -5.57 -7.09
C MET A 37 4.42 -6.98 -7.64
N THR A 38 5.04 -7.91 -6.93
CA THR A 38 4.79 -9.32 -7.14
C THR A 38 3.47 -9.69 -6.46
N GLY A 39 2.67 -10.55 -7.10
CA GLY A 39 1.47 -11.09 -6.47
C GLY A 39 1.76 -11.78 -5.13
N GLY A 40 0.77 -11.79 -4.24
CA GLY A 40 0.88 -12.48 -2.95
C GLY A 40 0.86 -14.01 -3.13
N THR A 41 1.64 -14.71 -2.30
CA THR A 41 1.56 -16.17 -2.19
C THR A 41 0.60 -16.59 -1.08
N ILE A 42 0.12 -17.83 -1.09
CA ILE A 42 -0.73 -18.34 0.01
C ILE A 42 -0.06 -18.18 1.40
N PRO A 43 1.24 -18.52 1.58
CA PRO A 43 1.93 -18.25 2.85
C PRO A 43 1.97 -16.77 3.22
N HIS A 44 2.22 -15.89 2.25
CA HIS A 44 2.20 -14.44 2.47
C HIS A 44 0.84 -13.95 2.99
N SER A 45 -0.23 -14.42 2.34
CA SER A 45 -1.60 -14.11 2.76
C SER A 45 -1.94 -14.58 4.16
N LYS A 46 -1.49 -15.78 4.53
CA LYS A 46 -1.68 -16.28 5.90
C LYS A 46 -1.01 -15.38 6.94
N ILE A 47 0.19 -14.86 6.64
CA ILE A 47 0.93 -14.00 7.58
C ILE A 47 0.16 -12.71 7.83
N TYR A 48 -0.17 -11.92 6.79
CA TYR A 48 -0.84 -10.64 7.04
C TYR A 48 -2.27 -10.81 7.56
N LEU A 49 -2.98 -11.89 7.21
CA LEU A 49 -4.30 -12.18 7.77
C LEU A 49 -4.25 -12.56 9.26
N ASN A 50 -3.19 -13.23 9.71
CA ASN A 50 -2.99 -13.48 11.14
C ASN A 50 -2.79 -12.17 11.91
N PHE A 51 -1.97 -11.25 11.38
CA PHE A 51 -1.82 -9.90 11.95
C PHE A 51 -3.13 -9.14 11.98
N TYR A 52 -3.86 -9.11 10.87
CA TYR A 52 -5.17 -8.47 10.77
C TYR A 52 -6.14 -9.02 11.82
N THR A 53 -6.26 -10.34 11.91
CA THR A 53 -7.18 -11.01 12.84
C THR A 53 -6.83 -10.72 14.29
N ALA A 54 -5.54 -10.69 14.62
CA ALA A 54 -5.07 -10.39 15.98
C ALA A 54 -5.28 -8.92 16.35
N LEU A 55 -5.02 -7.98 15.43
CA LEU A 55 -5.04 -6.55 15.72
C LEU A 55 -6.44 -5.93 15.61
N ARG A 56 -7.26 -6.36 14.64
CA ARG A 56 -8.53 -5.72 14.31
C ARG A 56 -9.48 -5.54 15.51
N PRO A 57 -9.72 -6.54 16.38
CA PRO A 57 -10.65 -6.35 17.50
C PRO A 57 -10.22 -5.22 18.44
N HIS A 58 -8.92 -5.11 18.72
CA HIS A 58 -8.36 -4.07 19.58
C HIS A 58 -8.37 -2.70 18.92
N LEU A 59 -8.07 -2.63 17.63
CA LEU A 59 -8.06 -1.39 16.85
C LEU A 59 -9.49 -0.86 16.62
N HIS A 60 -10.44 -1.74 16.35
CA HIS A 60 -11.85 -1.37 16.19
C HIS A 60 -12.42 -0.75 17.48
N GLN A 61 -12.06 -1.27 18.66
CA GLN A 61 -12.46 -0.68 19.94
C GLN A 61 -11.90 0.74 20.15
N LYS A 62 -10.81 1.09 19.47
CA LYS A 62 -10.17 2.42 19.51
C LYS A 62 -10.67 3.34 18.39
N GLY A 63 -11.70 2.95 17.64
CA GLY A 63 -12.20 3.75 16.51
C GLY A 63 -11.26 3.74 15.30
N CYS A 64 -10.38 2.75 15.20
CA CYS A 64 -9.50 2.57 14.05
C CYS A 64 -10.12 1.59 13.05
N GLU A 65 -9.93 1.87 11.77
CA GLU A 65 -10.23 0.98 10.68
C GLU A 65 -8.97 0.26 10.20
N THR A 66 -9.12 -0.99 9.82
CA THR A 66 -8.01 -1.84 9.36
C THR A 66 -8.34 -2.40 7.99
N TYR A 67 -7.41 -2.28 7.05
CA TYR A 67 -7.52 -2.77 5.68
C TYR A 67 -6.36 -3.73 5.38
N VAL A 68 -6.57 -4.68 4.48
CA VAL A 68 -5.54 -5.63 4.03
C VAL A 68 -5.44 -5.63 2.52
N ALA A 69 -4.23 -5.85 2.02
CA ALA A 69 -3.90 -6.22 0.64
C ALA A 69 -4.83 -5.63 -0.43
N GLY A 70 -4.66 -4.34 -0.77
CA GLY A 70 -5.48 -3.72 -1.82
C GLY A 70 -5.60 -2.21 -1.79
N VAL A 71 -5.15 -1.57 -0.72
CA VAL A 71 -5.22 -0.11 -0.57
C VAL A 71 -3.92 0.51 -1.05
N LYS A 72 -4.01 1.40 -2.04
CA LYS A 72 -2.90 2.29 -2.39
C LYS A 72 -2.81 3.37 -1.31
N VAL A 73 -1.64 3.54 -0.72
CA VAL A 73 -1.38 4.53 0.32
C VAL A 73 -0.38 5.54 -0.19
N GLN A 74 -0.75 6.82 -0.15
CA GLN A 74 0.19 7.92 -0.36
C GLN A 74 0.93 8.20 0.96
N ALA A 75 2.25 8.11 0.95
CA ALA A 75 3.10 8.45 2.07
C ALA A 75 3.81 9.79 1.81
N ASN A 76 3.63 10.73 2.74
CA ASN A 76 4.24 12.07 2.77
C ASN A 76 3.84 13.01 1.61
N GLU A 77 4.26 14.27 1.73
CA GLU A 77 4.05 15.33 0.72
C GLU A 77 4.77 15.07 -0.61
N ASN A 78 5.80 14.21 -0.62
CA ASN A 78 6.54 13.83 -1.83
C ASN A 78 5.80 12.78 -2.69
N SER A 79 4.55 12.46 -2.34
CA SER A 79 3.68 11.57 -3.14
C SER A 79 4.31 10.22 -3.46
N ARG A 80 4.92 9.58 -2.45
CA ARG A 80 5.31 8.16 -2.58
C ARG A 80 4.05 7.30 -2.47
N TYR A 81 3.93 6.26 -3.28
CA TYR A 81 2.76 5.39 -3.26
C TYR A 81 3.15 3.95 -2.99
N PHE A 82 2.48 3.34 -2.02
CA PHE A 82 2.72 1.97 -1.58
C PHE A 82 1.44 1.16 -1.63
N TYR A 83 1.59 -0.16 -1.61
CA TYR A 83 0.49 -1.10 -1.42
C TYR A 83 0.82 -2.02 -0.25
N PRO A 84 0.67 -1.53 1.00
CA PRO A 84 1.02 -2.31 2.17
C PRO A 84 0.10 -3.53 2.35
N ASP A 85 0.62 -4.56 3.02
CA ASP A 85 -0.16 -5.75 3.37
C ASP A 85 -1.27 -5.48 4.39
N LEU A 86 -1.01 -4.55 5.33
CA LEU A 86 -1.92 -4.12 6.37
C LEU A 86 -1.84 -2.61 6.51
N VAL A 87 -2.99 -1.94 6.48
CA VAL A 87 -3.12 -0.50 6.69
C VAL A 87 -4.04 -0.28 7.88
N VAL A 88 -3.66 0.63 8.78
CA VAL A 88 -4.48 1.05 9.91
C VAL A 88 -4.75 2.54 9.78
N ILE A 89 -6.02 2.92 9.73
CA ILE A 89 -6.47 4.31 9.69
C ILE A 89 -7.19 4.57 11.00
N SER A 90 -6.58 5.41 11.84
CA SER A 90 -7.24 5.87 13.07
C SER A 90 -7.89 7.20 12.77
N ASN A 91 -9.15 7.41 13.18
CA ASN A 91 -9.73 8.74 13.11
C ASN A 91 -9.15 9.60 14.24
N PRO A 92 -8.35 10.65 13.98
CA PRO A 92 -7.85 11.52 15.05
C PRO A 92 -8.94 12.41 15.65
N LEU A 93 -10.17 12.39 15.12
CA LEU A 93 -11.28 13.25 15.52
C LEU A 93 -12.22 12.63 16.57
N ALA A 94 -11.85 11.50 17.19
CA ALA A 94 -12.58 10.95 18.34
C ALA A 94 -12.18 11.66 19.66
N SER A 95 -12.32 12.98 19.68
CA SER A 95 -12.34 13.81 20.88
C SER A 95 -12.94 15.17 20.52
N GLU A 96 -14.27 15.19 20.42
CA GLU A 96 -15.10 16.37 20.70
C GLU A 96 -15.83 16.13 22.03
#